data_AF-A0A2W5MHJ0-F1
#
_entry.id   AF-A0A2W5MHJ0-F1
#
_cell.length_a   1.000
_cell.length_b   1.000
_cell.length_c   1.000
_cell.angle_alpha   90.00
_cell.angle_beta   90.00
_cell.angle_gamma   90.00
#
_symmetry.space_group_name_H-M   'P 1'
#
loop_
_entity.id
_entity.type
_entity.pdbx_description
1 polymer ?
#
loop_
_entity_poly.entity_id
_entity_poly.type
_entity_poly.pdbx_seq_one_letter_code
_entity_poly.pdbx_strand_id
1 'polypeptide(L)'
;MRTILVAVLCLAALSGCGLIYKLDVQQGNLFDKETVDSLKTGMSKRQVLLVMGSPSVISPFDQDRWDYVSSIRRGRGKMESKDLTLYFENDALVKVEGDYFPEDADQLIKDARKFKRQYPDEKRPKEERPSQGGGDQRQG
;
A
#
# COMPACT_ATOMS: atom_id res chain seq x y z
N MET A 1 -27.06 -1.91 50.19
CA MET A 1 -27.70 -1.64 48.88
C MET A 1 -27.15 -0.39 48.18
N ARG A 2 -27.06 0.77 48.84
CA ARG A 2 -26.48 2.01 48.25
C ARG A 2 -25.03 1.88 47.79
N THR A 3 -24.17 1.22 48.56
CA THR A 3 -22.76 0.98 48.21
C THR A 3 -22.58 0.08 46.99
N ILE A 4 -23.47 -0.90 46.80
CA ILE A 4 -23.48 -1.79 45.64
C ILE A 4 -23.88 -1.01 44.38
N LEU A 5 -24.88 -0.13 44.49
CA LEU A 5 -25.33 0.73 43.39
C LEU A 5 -24.23 1.69 42.91
N VAL A 6 -23.49 2.30 43.83
CA VAL A 6 -22.36 3.18 43.50
C VAL A 6 -21.22 2.40 42.84
N ALA A 7 -20.90 1.21 43.33
CA ALA A 7 -19.85 0.37 42.74
C ALA A 7 -20.17 -0.07 41.31
N VAL A 8 -21.44 -0.45 41.04
CA VAL A 8 -21.90 -0.82 39.68
C VAL A 8 -21.85 0.37 38.73
N LEU A 9 -22.24 1.56 39.18
CA LEU A 9 -22.20 2.78 38.38
C LEU A 9 -20.76 3.17 38.00
N CYS A 10 -19.81 3.04 38.94
CA CYS A 10 -18.39 3.29 38.69
C CYS A 10 -17.78 2.27 37.71
N LEU A 11 -18.14 0.99 37.79
CA LEU A 11 -17.69 -0.02 36.82
C LEU A 11 -18.23 0.25 35.41
N ALA A 12 -19.50 0.68 35.30
CA ALA A 12 -20.11 1.04 34.02
C ALA A 12 -19.48 2.32 33.41
N ALA A 13 -19.05 3.28 34.23
CA ALA A 13 -18.34 4.46 33.76
C ALA A 13 -16.95 4.14 33.19
N LEU A 14 -16.31 3.05 33.65
CA LEU A 14 -14.96 2.63 33.22
C LEU A 14 -14.98 1.66 32.02
N SER A 15 -16.13 1.12 31.62
CA SER A 15 -16.20 0.15 30.49
C SER A 15 -16.00 0.77 29.10
N GLY A 16 -15.79 2.09 28.99
CA GLY A 16 -15.59 2.80 27.72
C GLY A 16 -14.16 2.84 27.17
N CYS A 17 -13.15 2.37 27.91
CA CYS A 17 -11.73 2.57 27.58
C CYS A 17 -11.19 1.81 26.34
N GLY A 18 -12.02 1.08 25.59
CA GLY A 18 -11.60 0.28 24.43
C GLY A 18 -12.01 0.82 23.04
N LEU A 19 -12.91 1.80 22.97
CA LEU A 19 -13.62 2.17 21.74
C LEU A 19 -12.85 3.11 20.79
N ILE A 20 -11.55 3.33 21.03
CA ILE A 20 -10.73 4.16 20.15
C ILE A 20 -10.51 3.42 18.83
N TYR A 21 -11.01 4.04 17.76
CA TYR A 21 -10.81 3.58 16.39
C TYR A 21 -9.33 3.66 16.00
N LYS A 22 -8.81 2.61 15.36
CA LYS A 22 -7.49 2.63 14.73
C LYS A 22 -7.68 2.57 13.22
N LEU A 23 -7.10 3.57 12.55
CA LEU A 23 -7.09 3.65 11.10
C LEU A 23 -6.18 2.58 10.50
N ASP A 24 -6.56 2.06 9.34
CA ASP A 24 -5.68 1.21 8.54
C ASP A 24 -4.54 2.08 7.99
N VAL A 25 -3.30 1.65 8.18
CA VAL A 25 -2.10 2.39 7.76
C VAL A 25 -1.32 1.54 6.77
N GLN A 26 -1.16 2.06 5.55
CA GLN A 26 -0.28 1.50 4.53
C GLN A 26 0.90 2.46 4.33
N GLN A 27 2.10 1.92 4.23
CA GLN A 27 3.35 2.66 4.01
C GLN A 27 4.20 1.95 2.95
N GLY A 28 4.94 2.73 2.17
CA GLY A 28 5.79 2.23 1.09
C GLY A 28 5.11 2.27 -0.28
N ASN A 29 5.69 1.54 -1.22
CA ASN A 29 5.29 1.51 -2.63
C ASN A 29 4.39 0.30 -2.93
N LEU A 30 3.36 0.51 -3.74
CA LEU A 30 2.65 -0.58 -4.41
C LEU A 30 3.22 -0.70 -5.83
N PHE A 31 3.20 -1.91 -6.38
CA PHE A 31 3.66 -2.13 -7.74
C PHE A 31 2.66 -2.94 -8.54
N ASP A 32 2.42 -2.52 -9.77
CA ASP A 32 1.78 -3.37 -10.77
C ASP A 32 2.65 -4.58 -11.07
N LYS A 33 2.02 -5.71 -11.34
CA LYS A 33 2.73 -6.94 -11.66
C LYS A 33 3.52 -6.81 -12.95
N GLU A 34 2.93 -6.14 -13.94
CA GLU A 34 3.54 -5.87 -15.24
C GLU A 34 4.82 -5.04 -15.10
N THR A 35 4.84 -4.09 -14.16
CA THR A 35 6.00 -3.24 -13.89
C THR A 35 7.16 -4.05 -13.31
N VAL A 36 6.88 -4.90 -12.32
CA VAL A 36 7.92 -5.77 -11.73
C VAL A 36 8.39 -6.83 -12.73
N ASP A 37 7.47 -7.44 -13.48
CA ASP A 37 7.78 -8.44 -14.51
C ASP A 37 8.55 -7.84 -15.70
N SER A 38 8.45 -6.52 -15.92
CA SER A 38 9.21 -5.83 -16.96
C SER A 38 10.69 -5.67 -16.63
N LEU A 39 11.07 -5.82 -15.35
CA LEU A 39 12.46 -5.76 -14.91
C LEU A 39 13.26 -6.90 -15.51
N LYS A 40 14.39 -6.56 -16.12
CA LYS A 40 15.28 -7.53 -16.73
C LYS A 40 16.69 -7.36 -16.21
N THR A 41 17.38 -8.48 -16.03
CA THR A 41 18.81 -8.47 -15.74
C THR A 41 19.56 -7.72 -16.84
N GLY A 42 20.54 -6.91 -16.46
CA GLY A 42 21.29 -6.03 -17.36
C GLY A 42 20.72 -4.62 -17.50
N MET A 43 19.54 -4.33 -16.94
CA MET A 43 19.01 -2.95 -16.90
C MET A 43 19.90 -2.05 -16.03
N SER A 44 20.19 -0.84 -16.49
CA SER A 44 20.96 0.12 -15.67
C SER A 44 20.14 0.64 -14.49
N LYS A 45 20.79 1.11 -13.42
CA LYS A 45 20.09 1.75 -12.28
C LYS A 45 19.14 2.85 -12.74
N ARG A 46 19.51 3.63 -13.75
CA ARG A 46 18.66 4.68 -14.33
C ARG A 46 17.42 4.13 -15.04
N GLN A 47 17.54 3.02 -15.75
CA GLN A 47 16.39 2.36 -16.40
C GLN A 47 15.44 1.79 -15.35
N VAL A 48 15.98 1.12 -14.33
CA VAL A 48 15.19 0.61 -13.21
C VAL A 48 14.46 1.75 -12.50
N LEU A 49 15.14 2.89 -12.25
CA LEU A 49 14.54 4.08 -11.65
C LEU A 49 13.37 4.63 -12.49
N LEU A 50 13.44 4.54 -13.82
CA LEU A 50 12.35 5.00 -14.70
C LEU A 50 11.11 4.09 -14.63
N VAL A 51 11.33 2.79 -14.40
CA VAL A 51 10.26 1.78 -14.32
C VAL A 51 9.64 1.73 -12.92
N MET A 52 10.48 1.62 -11.88
CA MET A 52 10.06 1.39 -10.49
C MET A 52 9.97 2.68 -9.67
N GLY A 53 10.52 3.81 -10.16
CA GLY A 53 10.70 5.01 -9.37
C GLY A 53 11.84 4.88 -8.33
N SER A 54 11.96 5.90 -7.47
CA SER A 54 12.99 5.94 -6.42
C SER A 54 12.75 4.87 -5.36
N PRO A 55 13.80 4.14 -4.94
CA PRO A 55 13.68 3.17 -3.86
C PRO A 55 13.27 3.84 -2.54
N SER A 56 12.52 3.11 -1.72
CA SER A 56 12.05 3.61 -0.42
C SER A 56 13.21 3.78 0.56
N VAL A 57 14.25 2.93 0.44
CA VAL A 57 15.44 2.96 1.27
C VAL A 57 16.69 2.83 0.40
N ILE A 58 17.64 3.75 0.60
CA ILE A 58 18.99 3.69 0.03
C ILE A 58 19.96 3.55 1.19
N SER A 59 20.67 2.41 1.25
CA SER A 59 21.72 2.22 2.25
C SER A 59 22.92 3.12 1.89
N PRO A 60 23.47 3.91 2.84
CA PRO A 60 24.69 4.67 2.59
C PRO A 60 25.93 3.77 2.46
N PHE A 61 25.84 2.50 2.89
CA PHE A 61 26.94 1.55 2.89
C PHE A 61 26.92 0.61 1.67
N ASP A 62 25.73 0.32 1.13
CA ASP A 62 25.53 -0.54 -0.04
C ASP A 62 24.81 0.24 -1.15
N GLN A 63 25.57 0.85 -2.05
CA GLN A 63 25.00 1.58 -3.20
C GLN A 63 24.47 0.63 -4.28
N ASP A 64 24.84 -0.64 -4.21
CA ASP A 64 24.50 -1.70 -5.16
C ASP A 64 23.29 -2.53 -4.73
N ARG A 65 22.60 -2.09 -3.68
CA ARG A 65 21.36 -2.71 -3.20
C ARG A 65 20.29 -1.66 -3.00
N TRP A 66 19.15 -1.84 -3.67
CA TRP A 66 17.97 -0.99 -3.49
C TRP A 66 16.85 -1.79 -2.87
N ASP A 67 16.26 -1.26 -1.80
CA ASP A 67 15.16 -1.90 -1.08
C ASP A 67 13.88 -1.07 -1.22
N TYR A 68 12.81 -1.73 -1.68
CA TYR A 68 11.46 -1.19 -1.73
C TYR A 68 10.65 -1.89 -0.64
N VAL A 69 10.52 -1.21 0.49
CA VAL A 69 9.90 -1.76 1.71
C VAL A 69 8.49 -1.21 1.83
N SER A 70 7.53 -2.11 1.96
CA SER A 70 6.13 -1.78 2.10
C SER A 70 5.49 -2.52 3.25
N SER A 71 4.60 -1.85 3.98
CA SER A 71 3.87 -2.45 5.10
C SER A 71 2.41 -2.02 5.12
N ILE A 72 1.55 -2.93 5.58
CA ILE A 72 0.12 -2.71 5.77
C ILE A 72 -0.25 -3.17 7.18
N ARG A 73 -0.91 -2.28 7.92
CA ARG A 73 -1.52 -2.59 9.21
C ARG A 73 -2.99 -2.22 9.18
N ARG A 74 -3.86 -3.24 9.30
CA ARG A 74 -5.31 -3.05 9.34
C ARG A 74 -5.79 -2.91 10.79
N GLY A 75 -6.09 -1.69 11.22
CA GLY A 75 -6.58 -1.34 12.55
C GLY A 75 -5.73 -1.90 13.69
N ARG A 76 -6.31 -2.81 14.47
CA ARG A 76 -5.63 -3.49 15.60
C ARG A 76 -4.95 -4.81 15.19
N GLY A 77 -5.02 -5.19 13.92
CA GLY A 77 -4.40 -6.39 13.39
C GLY A 77 -2.87 -6.37 13.43
N LYS A 78 -2.29 -7.49 13.01
CA LYS A 78 -0.84 -7.63 12.80
C LYS A 78 -0.41 -6.74 11.62
N MET A 79 0.82 -6.27 11.68
CA MET A 79 1.46 -5.59 10.56
C MET A 79 2.01 -6.65 9.62
N GLU A 80 1.67 -6.52 8.34
CA GLU A 80 2.24 -7.30 7.25
C GLU A 80 3.27 -6.43 6.54
N SER A 81 4.48 -6.94 6.34
CA SER A 81 5.54 -6.25 5.61
C SER A 81 6.01 -7.11 4.46
N LYS A 82 6.32 -6.46 3.34
CA LYS A 82 6.86 -7.07 2.14
C LYS A 82 8.00 -6.19 1.63
N ASP A 83 9.14 -6.83 1.42
CA ASP A 83 10.36 -6.17 1.01
C ASP A 83 10.74 -6.71 -0.37
N LEU A 84 10.91 -5.83 -1.34
CA LEU A 84 11.42 -6.14 -2.67
C LEU A 84 12.82 -5.53 -2.80
N THR A 85 13.82 -6.40 -2.95
CA THR A 85 15.22 -6.01 -3.02
C THR A 85 15.77 -6.23 -4.43
N LEU A 86 16.39 -5.19 -4.98
CA LEU A 86 17.14 -5.27 -6.24
C LEU A 86 18.63 -5.17 -5.97
N TYR A 87 19.39 -6.08 -6.58
CA TYR A 87 20.85 -6.11 -6.51
C TYR A 87 21.45 -5.70 -7.84
N PHE A 88 22.49 -4.88 -7.76
CA PHE A 88 23.21 -4.35 -8.91
C PHE A 88 24.66 -4.77 -8.85
N GLU A 89 25.27 -4.98 -10.01
CA GLU A 89 26.72 -5.11 -10.16
C GLU A 89 27.15 -4.28 -11.36
N ASN A 90 28.21 -3.47 -11.21
CA ASN A 90 28.70 -2.60 -12.28
C ASN A 90 27.60 -1.72 -12.91
N ASP A 91 26.72 -1.15 -12.08
CA ASP A 91 25.56 -0.33 -12.47
C ASP A 91 24.42 -1.07 -13.22
N ALA A 92 24.49 -2.41 -13.32
CA ALA A 92 23.49 -3.24 -13.98
C ALA A 92 22.73 -4.13 -12.99
N LEU A 93 21.42 -4.27 -13.18
CA LEU A 93 20.57 -5.14 -12.37
C LEU A 93 20.96 -6.61 -12.59
N VAL A 94 21.28 -7.33 -11.52
CA VAL A 94 21.65 -8.75 -11.60
C VAL A 94 20.62 -9.68 -10.95
N LYS A 95 19.86 -9.17 -9.97
CA LYS A 95 18.96 -10.01 -9.19
C LYS A 95 17.82 -9.19 -8.59
N VAL A 96 16.65 -9.80 -8.52
CA VAL A 96 15.46 -9.29 -7.84
C VAL A 96 14.99 -10.35 -6.86
N GLU A 97 14.79 -9.99 -5.61
CA GLU A 97 14.34 -10.90 -4.54
C GLU A 97 13.25 -10.27 -3.69
N GLY A 98 12.45 -11.14 -3.05
CA GLY A 98 11.43 -10.73 -2.11
C GLY A 98 10.04 -10.67 -2.73
N ASP A 99 9.18 -9.87 -2.14
CA ASP A 99 7.76 -9.80 -2.46
C ASP A 99 7.27 -8.34 -2.34
N TYR A 100 6.13 -8.03 -2.94
CA TYR A 100 5.54 -6.71 -2.93
C TYR A 100 4.02 -6.78 -2.80
N PHE A 101 3.40 -5.65 -2.45
CA PHE A 101 1.96 -5.53 -2.49
C PHE A 101 1.53 -5.11 -3.90
N PRO A 102 0.68 -5.90 -4.59
CA PRO A 102 0.20 -5.52 -5.90
C PRO A 102 -0.65 -4.25 -5.77
N GLU A 103 -0.51 -3.35 -6.74
CA GLU A 103 -1.42 -2.23 -6.87
C GLU A 103 -2.79 -2.74 -7.35
N ASP A 104 -3.83 -2.49 -6.56
CA ASP A 104 -5.22 -2.82 -6.88
C ASP A 104 -6.03 -1.53 -6.81
N ALA A 105 -6.29 -0.93 -7.96
CA ALA A 105 -7.00 0.34 -8.08
C ALA A 105 -8.40 0.29 -7.45
N ASP A 106 -9.12 -0.83 -7.60
CA ASP A 106 -10.47 -0.98 -7.05
C ASP A 106 -10.43 -1.04 -5.52
N GLN A 107 -9.46 -1.76 -4.97
CA GLN A 107 -9.27 -1.85 -3.54
C GLN A 107 -8.84 -0.52 -2.93
N LEU A 108 -7.93 0.21 -3.58
CA LEU A 108 -7.51 1.56 -3.17
C LEU A 108 -8.68 2.55 -3.17
N ILE A 109 -9.57 2.48 -4.18
CA ILE A 109 -10.79 3.31 -4.23
C ILE A 109 -11.74 2.94 -3.09
N LYS A 110 -11.94 1.64 -2.80
CA LYS A 110 -12.78 1.19 -1.68
C LYS A 110 -12.23 1.69 -0.34
N ASP A 111 -10.92 1.57 -0.12
CA ASP A 111 -10.25 2.01 1.10
C ASP A 111 -10.33 3.54 1.25
N ALA A 112 -10.12 4.30 0.16
CA ALA A 112 -10.31 5.74 0.17
C ALA A 112 -11.76 6.15 0.54
N ARG A 113 -12.77 5.44 0.01
CA ARG A 113 -14.18 5.67 0.35
C ARG A 113 -14.50 5.28 1.80
N LYS A 114 -13.91 4.19 2.31
CA LYS A 114 -14.11 3.68 3.67
C LYS A 114 -13.72 4.70 4.73
N PHE A 115 -12.63 5.44 4.51
CA PHE A 115 -12.12 6.39 5.51
C PHE A 115 -12.57 7.84 5.30
N LYS A 116 -13.43 8.15 4.31
CA LYS A 116 -13.99 9.49 4.01
C LYS A 116 -13.13 10.64 4.53
N ARG A 117 -11.91 10.82 3.99
CA ARG A 117 -11.15 12.06 4.23
C ARG A 117 -11.86 13.20 3.49
N GLN A 118 -12.76 13.89 4.18
CA GLN A 118 -12.71 15.33 4.49
C GLN A 118 -12.25 16.34 3.40
N TYR A 119 -12.30 16.00 2.12
CA TYR A 119 -12.33 16.97 1.04
C TYR A 119 -13.69 16.84 0.36
N PRO A 120 -14.46 17.92 0.20
CA PRO A 120 -15.72 17.85 -0.50
C PRO A 120 -15.45 17.41 -1.95
N ASP A 121 -15.91 16.20 -2.29
CA ASP A 121 -15.88 15.63 -3.65
C ASP A 121 -16.62 16.48 -4.69
N GLU A 122 -17.42 17.43 -4.20
CA GLU A 122 -18.24 18.34 -5.00
C GLU A 122 -17.44 19.18 -6.01
N LYS A 123 -16.12 19.38 -5.78
CA LYS A 123 -15.25 20.13 -6.70
C LYS A 123 -14.43 19.27 -7.66
N ARG A 124 -14.50 17.94 -7.59
CA ARG A 124 -13.80 17.10 -8.57
C ARG A 124 -14.61 17.07 -9.87
N PRO A 125 -14.05 17.52 -11.02
CA PRO A 125 -14.65 17.23 -12.31
C PRO A 125 -14.84 15.71 -12.39
N LYS A 126 -16.04 15.27 -12.78
CA LYS A 126 -16.24 13.86 -13.09
C LYS A 126 -15.33 13.54 -14.27
N GLU A 127 -14.23 12.86 -13.99
CA GLU A 127 -13.37 12.32 -15.03
C GLU A 127 -14.12 11.13 -15.62
N GLU A 128 -14.81 11.37 -16.73
CA GLU A 128 -15.38 10.33 -17.58
C GLU A 128 -14.21 9.52 -18.15
N ARG A 129 -13.76 8.51 -17.39
CA ARG A 129 -12.87 7.50 -17.95
C ARG A 129 -13.65 6.81 -19.08
N PRO A 130 -13.10 6.73 -20.32
CA PRO A 130 -13.75 5.97 -21.35
C PRO A 130 -13.92 4.55 -20.82
N SER A 131 -15.15 4.06 -20.80
CA SER A 131 -15.44 2.63 -20.72
C SER A 131 -14.66 1.98 -21.86
N GLN A 132 -13.49 1.43 -21.56
CA GLN A 132 -12.73 0.64 -22.52
C GLN A 132 -13.54 -0.64 -22.74
N GLY A 133 -14.40 -0.57 -23.75
CA GLY A 133 -15.21 -1.68 -24.20
C GLY A 133 -14.28 -2.82 -24.65
N GLY A 134 -14.48 -3.99 -24.06
CA GLY A 134 -13.72 -5.18 -24.37
C GLY A 134 -14.63 -6.38 -24.43
N GLY A 135 -15.18 -6.63 -25.62
CA GLY A 135 -15.55 -7.97 -26.07
C GLY A 135 -17.00 -8.17 -26.46
N ASP A 136 -17.34 -8.01 -27.75
CA ASP A 136 -18.19 -8.98 -28.42
C ASP A 136 -17.99 -9.00 -29.96
N GLN A 137 -17.92 -10.23 -30.49
CA GLN A 137 -18.10 -10.69 -31.89
C GLN A 137 -17.20 -10.16 -33.02
N ARG A 138 -16.27 -11.02 -33.44
CA ARG A 138 -16.00 -11.24 -34.87
C ARG A 138 -16.21 -12.71 -35.21
N GLN A 139 -17.43 -13.03 -35.62
CA GLN A 139 -17.71 -14.11 -36.59
C GLN A 139 -18.10 -13.42 -37.90
N GLY A 140 -17.54 -13.88 -39.01
CA GLY A 140 -17.74 -13.34 -40.36
C GLY A 140 -16.47 -13.48 -41.18
#